data_AF-A0A925JGQ7-F1
#
_entry.id   AF-A0A925JGQ7-F1
#
_cell.length_a   1.000
_cell.length_b   1.000
_cell.length_c   1.000
_cell.angle_alpha   90.00
_cell.angle_beta   90.00
_cell.angle_gamma   90.00
#
_symmetry.space_group_name_H-M   'P 1'
#
loop_
_entity.id
_entity.type
_entity.pdbx_description
1 polymer ?
#
loop_
_entity_poly.entity_id
_entity_poly.type
_entity_poly.pdbx_seq_one_letter_code
_entity_poly.pdbx_strand_id
1 'polypeptide(L)'
;MKKLFYTVGICIALTVACSGHKDISNVVFASPQPEEAKEFLSFPKHLLGEYWRKRDSSQLSIYGEGIYLHHLYPVKVSVMVLDSTYILIGDSVIRDKESGTDSPVKRLGDTLYWTFDKTDTLFKFDENHVLKRHKNAWILNSRQEEGWLLTKLVKKNKQLTWSYIDSAEINQLKKLSDTYSDSVPFQFKISPSKFKEFISSHGFKDIDTFQFKAPMHKAFLK
;
A
#
# COMPACT_ATOMS: atom_id res chain seq x y z
N MET A 1 56.53 20.30 24.90
CA MET A 1 55.58 21.31 24.39
C MET A 1 54.38 20.59 23.80
N LYS A 2 53.19 20.90 24.31
CA LYS A 2 51.89 20.28 23.99
C LYS A 2 51.43 20.69 22.58
N LYS A 3 50.94 19.76 21.76
CA LYS A 3 49.95 20.06 20.71
C LYS A 3 48.86 18.99 20.76
N LEU A 4 47.74 19.42 21.33
CA LEU A 4 46.51 18.67 21.53
C LEU A 4 45.63 18.94 20.30
N PHE A 5 45.53 17.98 19.39
CA PHE A 5 44.63 18.08 18.24
C PHE A 5 43.26 17.53 18.66
N TYR A 6 42.32 18.43 18.96
CA TYR A 6 40.92 18.08 19.10
C TYR A 6 40.30 17.95 17.71
N THR A 7 40.22 16.73 17.18
CA THR A 7 39.29 16.42 16.09
C THR A 7 37.90 16.22 16.69
N VAL A 8 37.08 17.27 16.60
CA VAL A 8 35.64 17.18 16.82
C VAL A 8 35.06 16.37 15.66
N GLY A 9 34.89 15.06 15.88
CA GLY A 9 34.13 14.20 14.99
C GLY A 9 32.66 14.58 15.07
N ILE A 10 32.19 15.39 14.13
CA ILE A 10 30.76 15.60 13.90
C ILE A 10 30.20 14.29 13.35
N CYS A 11 29.67 13.44 14.24
CA CYS A 11 28.75 12.37 13.87
C CYS A 11 27.43 13.03 13.48
N ILE A 12 27.25 13.31 12.19
CA ILE A 12 25.92 13.55 11.63
C ILE A 12 25.20 12.20 11.71
N ALA A 13 24.48 11.98 12.81
CA ALA A 13 23.48 10.95 12.88
C ALA A 13 22.41 11.32 11.84
N LEU A 14 22.53 10.75 10.64
CA LEU A 14 21.41 10.64 9.73
C LEU A 14 20.41 9.74 10.44
N THR A 15 19.52 10.35 11.23
CA THR A 15 18.27 9.71 11.62
C THR A 15 17.49 9.54 10.32
N VAL A 16 17.76 8.45 9.63
CA VAL A 16 16.80 7.86 8.71
C VAL A 16 15.66 7.43 9.61
N ALA A 17 14.76 8.37 9.88
CA ALA A 17 13.41 8.01 10.27
C ALA A 17 12.89 7.18 9.11
N CYS A 18 12.95 5.86 9.26
CA CYS A 18 12.18 4.94 8.44
C CYS A 18 10.71 5.30 8.65
N SER A 19 10.19 6.26 7.89
CA SER A 19 8.77 6.37 7.62
C SER A 19 8.42 5.31 6.57
N GLY A 20 8.73 4.05 6.89
CA GLY A 20 8.37 2.87 6.13
C GLY A 20 7.10 2.30 6.75
N HIS A 21 6.01 2.35 5.99
CA HIS A 21 4.71 1.74 6.25
C HIS A 21 4.32 1.44 7.71
N LYS A 22 3.58 2.41 8.26
CA LYS A 22 2.58 2.31 9.33
C LYS A 22 1.92 0.92 9.40
N ASP A 23 2.17 0.26 10.53
CA ASP A 23 1.44 -0.84 11.18
C ASP A 23 0.74 -1.84 10.27
N ILE A 24 1.36 -3.02 10.11
CA ILE A 24 0.60 -4.26 9.84
C ILE A 24 -0.45 -4.32 10.94
N SER A 25 -1.74 -4.20 10.58
CA SER A 25 -2.81 -4.31 11.55
C SER A 25 -2.65 -5.63 12.29
N ASN A 26 -2.35 -5.56 13.59
CA ASN A 26 -2.19 -6.70 14.48
C ASN A 26 -3.53 -7.38 14.78
N VAL A 27 -4.53 -7.23 13.91
CA VAL A 27 -5.87 -7.77 14.03
C VAL A 27 -6.13 -8.67 12.84
N VAL A 28 -6.43 -9.93 13.13
CA VAL A 28 -6.78 -10.94 12.13
C VAL A 28 -8.10 -11.62 12.52
N PHE A 29 -8.78 -12.18 11.52
CA PHE A 29 -10.03 -12.91 11.70
C PHE A 29 -9.83 -14.39 11.38
N ALA A 30 -10.55 -15.27 12.08
CA ALA A 30 -10.46 -16.72 11.87
C ALA A 30 -10.93 -17.15 10.45
N SER A 31 -11.71 -16.29 9.79
CA SER A 31 -12.39 -16.55 8.52
C SER A 31 -12.51 -15.26 7.70
N PRO A 32 -12.66 -15.34 6.37
CA PRO A 32 -12.86 -14.16 5.54
C PRO A 32 -14.23 -13.54 5.79
N GLN A 33 -14.24 -12.24 6.10
CA GLN A 33 -15.42 -11.49 6.49
C GLN A 33 -16.01 -10.66 5.33
N PRO A 34 -17.35 -10.50 5.30
CA PRO A 34 -18.32 -11.23 6.12
C PRO A 34 -18.42 -12.71 5.69
N GLU A 35 -18.49 -13.67 6.63
CA GLU A 35 -18.44 -15.12 6.31
C GLU A 35 -19.44 -15.56 5.23
N GLU A 36 -20.70 -15.13 5.33
CA GLU A 36 -21.80 -15.52 4.43
C GLU A 36 -21.92 -14.65 3.17
N ALA A 37 -21.05 -13.65 2.99
CA ALA A 37 -21.13 -12.77 1.84
C ALA A 37 -20.56 -13.46 0.58
N LYS A 38 -21.25 -13.24 -0.55
CA LYS A 38 -20.77 -13.67 -1.87
C LYS A 38 -19.36 -13.13 -2.15
N GLU A 39 -18.52 -14.00 -2.68
CA GLU A 39 -17.18 -13.68 -3.17
C GLU A 39 -17.22 -13.19 -4.61
N PHE A 40 -16.32 -12.27 -4.93
CA PHE A 40 -16.17 -11.69 -6.25
C PHE A 40 -14.81 -12.08 -6.85
N LEU A 41 -14.80 -12.40 -8.14
CA LEU A 41 -13.61 -12.81 -8.88
C LEU A 41 -12.98 -11.67 -9.68
N SER A 42 -13.56 -10.47 -9.61
CA SER A 42 -13.02 -9.26 -10.22
C SER A 42 -13.57 -8.02 -9.56
N PHE A 43 -12.82 -6.91 -9.64
CA PHE A 43 -13.32 -5.62 -9.20
C PHE A 43 -14.42 -5.09 -10.14
N PRO A 44 -15.49 -4.49 -9.60
CA PRO A 44 -16.54 -3.90 -10.42
C PRO A 44 -16.02 -2.70 -11.23
N LYS A 45 -16.59 -2.48 -12.43
CA LYS A 45 -16.18 -1.42 -13.35
C LYS A 45 -16.07 -0.01 -12.74
N HIS A 46 -16.91 0.31 -11.75
CA HIS A 46 -16.90 1.63 -11.12
C HIS A 46 -15.69 1.87 -10.19
N LEU A 47 -14.99 0.81 -9.76
CA LEU A 47 -13.74 0.91 -8.99
C LEU A 47 -12.50 0.91 -9.88
N LEU A 48 -12.58 0.47 -11.12
CA LEU A 48 -11.42 0.42 -12.01
C LEU A 48 -10.91 1.83 -12.32
N GLY A 49 -9.60 2.02 -12.23
CA GLY A 49 -8.96 3.28 -12.59
C GLY A 49 -7.67 3.54 -11.84
N GLU A 50 -7.09 4.70 -12.16
CA GLU A 50 -5.94 5.26 -11.45
C GLU A 50 -6.42 6.29 -10.41
N TYR A 51 -5.79 6.27 -9.24
CA TYR A 51 -6.09 7.16 -8.13
C TYR A 51 -4.80 7.72 -7.53
N TRP A 52 -4.77 9.02 -7.24
CA TRP A 52 -3.64 9.66 -6.55
C TRP A 52 -3.89 9.63 -5.06
N ARG A 53 -2.91 9.15 -4.30
CA ARG A 53 -2.98 9.25 -2.85
C ARG A 53 -2.90 10.73 -2.46
N LYS A 54 -3.72 11.15 -1.49
CA LYS A 54 -3.76 12.58 -1.10
C LYS A 54 -2.55 13.05 -0.30
N ARG A 55 -1.87 12.12 0.38
CA ARG A 55 -0.80 12.43 1.35
C ARG A 55 0.60 12.47 0.74
N ASP A 56 0.80 11.85 -0.42
CA ASP A 56 2.09 11.68 -1.07
C ASP A 56 1.91 11.59 -2.60
N SER A 57 3.01 11.32 -3.32
CA SER A 57 3.02 11.20 -4.78
C SER A 57 2.71 9.78 -5.27
N SER A 58 2.30 8.86 -4.40
CA SER A 58 2.01 7.49 -4.79
C SER A 58 0.67 7.38 -5.53
N GLN A 59 0.62 6.48 -6.50
CA GLN A 59 -0.55 6.21 -7.33
C GLN A 59 -1.08 4.81 -7.03
N LEU A 60 -2.39 4.68 -6.78
CA LEU A 60 -3.09 3.41 -6.67
C LEU A 60 -3.75 3.08 -8.01
N SER A 61 -3.54 1.87 -8.51
CA SER A 61 -4.17 1.37 -9.73
C SER A 61 -5.05 0.16 -9.39
N ILE A 62 -6.33 0.22 -9.79
CA ILE A 62 -7.29 -0.89 -9.61
C ILE A 62 -7.63 -1.45 -10.98
N TYR A 63 -7.24 -2.71 -11.20
CA TYR A 63 -7.53 -3.49 -12.38
C TYR A 63 -8.61 -4.54 -12.11
N GLY A 64 -9.00 -5.31 -13.13
CA GLY A 64 -9.96 -6.40 -12.94
C GLY A 64 -9.42 -7.49 -12.03
N GLU A 65 -8.10 -7.70 -12.08
CA GLU A 65 -7.34 -8.79 -11.46
C GLU A 65 -6.67 -8.42 -10.13
N GLY A 66 -6.59 -7.14 -9.78
CA GLY A 66 -5.83 -6.73 -8.60
C GLY A 66 -5.77 -5.23 -8.35
N ILE A 67 -5.08 -4.89 -7.26
CA ILE A 67 -4.78 -3.54 -6.82
C ILE A 67 -3.29 -3.41 -6.58
N TYR A 68 -2.71 -2.35 -7.14
CA TYR A 68 -1.29 -2.06 -7.09
C TYR A 68 -1.05 -0.64 -6.61
N LEU A 69 -0.04 -0.45 -5.77
CA LEU A 69 0.41 0.85 -5.30
C LEU A 69 1.78 1.16 -5.90
N HIS A 70 1.83 2.19 -6.74
CA HIS A 70 3.03 2.69 -7.38
C HIS A 70 3.61 3.83 -6.55
N HIS A 71 4.83 3.65 -6.07
CA HIS A 71 5.59 4.68 -5.39
C HIS A 71 6.52 5.34 -6.39
N LEU A 72 6.29 6.63 -6.62
CA LEU A 72 7.05 7.42 -7.59
C LEU A 72 8.10 8.24 -6.86
N TYR A 73 9.36 7.91 -7.06
CA TYR A 73 10.50 8.58 -6.46
C TYR A 73 11.22 9.43 -7.50
N PRO A 74 11.12 10.77 -7.45
CA PRO A 74 11.92 11.61 -8.32
C PRO A 74 13.40 11.47 -7.93
N VAL A 75 14.23 11.11 -8.90
CA VAL A 75 15.67 10.99 -8.74
C VAL A 75 16.35 12.14 -9.47
N LYS A 76 17.34 12.73 -8.80
CA LYS A 76 18.24 13.73 -9.35
C LYS A 76 19.67 13.33 -8.98
N VAL A 77 20.49 13.05 -9.98
CA VAL A 77 21.88 12.61 -9.78
C VAL A 77 22.79 13.23 -10.83
N SER A 78 24.04 13.53 -10.45
CA SER A 78 25.06 13.89 -11.45
C SER A 78 25.54 12.63 -12.17
N VAL A 79 25.74 12.71 -13.48
CA VAL A 79 26.31 11.64 -14.30
C VAL A 79 27.64 11.13 -13.72
N MET A 80 28.42 12.01 -13.08
CA MET A 80 29.73 11.66 -12.51
C MET A 80 29.66 10.74 -11.28
N VAL A 81 28.51 10.71 -10.60
CA VAL A 81 28.30 9.88 -9.40
C VAL A 81 27.24 8.81 -9.64
N LEU A 82 26.83 8.61 -10.90
CA LEU A 82 25.91 7.55 -11.25
C LEU A 82 26.59 6.20 -10.96
N ASP A 83 25.98 5.44 -10.06
CA ASP A 83 26.50 4.12 -9.71
C ASP A 83 26.46 3.17 -10.92
N SER A 84 27.39 2.23 -10.91
CA SER A 84 27.54 1.12 -11.85
C SER A 84 26.31 0.23 -12.00
N THR A 85 25.36 0.29 -11.07
CA THR A 85 24.03 -0.37 -11.15
C THR A 85 23.18 0.18 -12.31
N TYR A 86 23.46 1.38 -12.79
CA TYR A 86 22.71 2.00 -13.89
C TYR A 86 23.55 2.17 -15.16
N ILE A 87 22.89 2.15 -16.32
CA ILE A 87 23.47 2.50 -17.61
C ILE A 87 22.66 3.65 -18.19
N LEU A 88 23.32 4.75 -18.51
CA LEU A 88 22.73 5.78 -19.37
C LEU A 88 22.86 5.34 -20.84
N ILE A 89 21.73 5.14 -21.51
CA ILE A 89 21.65 4.77 -22.93
C ILE A 89 21.30 6.03 -23.72
N GLY A 90 22.30 6.59 -24.41
CA GLY A 90 22.17 7.89 -25.07
C GLY A 90 21.97 9.02 -24.06
N ASP A 91 20.99 9.89 -24.30
CA ASP A 91 20.63 11.01 -23.39
C ASP A 91 19.18 10.93 -22.86
N SER A 92 18.46 9.86 -23.18
CA SER A 92 17.01 9.77 -22.97
C SER A 92 16.54 8.55 -22.19
N VAL A 93 17.40 7.55 -21.98
CA VAL A 93 17.04 6.34 -21.24
C VAL A 93 18.09 6.02 -20.17
N ILE A 94 17.63 5.65 -18.99
CA ILE A 94 18.43 5.01 -17.96
C ILE A 94 17.94 3.59 -17.75
N ARG A 95 18.86 2.62 -17.81
CA ARG A 95 18.59 1.21 -17.55
C ARG A 95 19.12 0.84 -16.18
N ASP A 96 18.27 0.28 -15.33
CA ASP A 96 18.70 -0.46 -14.15
C ASP A 96 19.21 -1.83 -14.60
N LYS A 97 20.47 -2.16 -14.29
CA LYS A 97 21.08 -3.44 -14.67
C LYS A 97 20.53 -4.62 -13.88
N GLU A 98 20.09 -4.41 -12.65
CA GLU A 98 19.60 -5.48 -11.78
C GLU A 98 18.21 -5.93 -12.23
N SER A 99 17.30 -4.98 -12.43
CA SER A 99 15.93 -5.29 -12.90
C SER A 99 15.80 -5.41 -14.41
N GLY A 100 16.75 -4.85 -15.17
CA GLY A 100 16.67 -4.72 -16.63
C GLY A 100 15.68 -3.63 -17.10
N THR A 101 15.14 -2.82 -16.19
CA THR A 101 14.08 -1.85 -16.50
C THR A 101 14.65 -0.60 -17.15
N ASP A 102 14.03 -0.18 -18.26
CA ASP A 102 14.33 1.10 -18.93
C ASP A 102 13.38 2.19 -18.48
N SER A 103 13.93 3.33 -18.05
CA SER A 103 13.18 4.51 -17.66
C SER A 103 13.56 5.72 -18.51
N PRO A 104 12.59 6.57 -18.90
CA PRO A 104 12.91 7.83 -19.55
C PRO A 104 13.65 8.75 -18.58
N VAL A 105 14.74 9.36 -19.04
CA VAL A 105 15.54 10.31 -18.27
C VAL A 105 15.60 11.65 -19.00
N LYS A 106 15.56 12.74 -18.24
CA LYS A 106 15.84 14.08 -18.72
C LYS A 106 17.23 14.49 -18.26
N ARG A 107 18.13 14.77 -19.20
CA ARG A 107 19.45 15.30 -18.92
C ARG A 107 19.46 16.83 -19.01
N LEU A 108 20.05 17.49 -18.02
CA LEU A 108 20.34 18.93 -18.01
C LEU A 108 21.79 19.13 -17.57
N GLY A 109 22.68 19.34 -18.54
CA GLY A 109 24.12 19.41 -18.30
C GLY A 109 24.68 18.10 -17.78
N ASP A 110 25.28 18.14 -16.59
CA ASP A 110 25.83 16.99 -15.88
C ASP A 110 24.79 16.25 -15.02
N THR A 111 23.55 16.75 -14.93
CA THR A 111 22.54 16.20 -14.04
C THR A 111 21.46 15.44 -14.81
N LEU A 112 21.14 14.24 -14.33
CA LEU A 112 20.05 13.39 -14.78
C LEU A 112 18.85 13.53 -13.84
N TYR A 113 17.65 13.55 -14.44
CA TYR A 113 16.37 13.55 -13.75
C TYR A 113 15.51 12.42 -14.30
N TRP A 114 15.07 11.50 -13.45
CA TRP A 114 14.07 10.50 -13.81
C TRP A 114 13.15 10.20 -12.63
N THR A 115 12.14 9.37 -12.86
CA THR A 115 11.27 8.85 -11.80
C THR A 115 11.53 7.36 -11.66
N PHE A 116 11.93 6.93 -10.47
CA PHE A 116 11.98 5.52 -10.12
C PHE A 116 10.59 5.09 -9.63
N ASP A 117 10.04 4.04 -10.22
CA ASP A 117 8.74 3.47 -9.86
C ASP A 117 8.93 2.14 -9.13
N LYS A 118 8.43 2.05 -7.90
CA LYS A 118 8.32 0.79 -7.17
C LYS A 118 6.84 0.44 -7.01
N THR A 119 6.45 -0.74 -7.48
CA THR A 119 5.07 -1.21 -7.40
C THR A 119 4.90 -2.29 -6.33
N ASP A 120 4.04 -2.03 -5.36
CA ASP A 120 3.58 -3.02 -4.37
C ASP A 120 2.24 -3.62 -4.80
N THR A 121 2.12 -4.94 -4.77
CA THR A 121 0.81 -5.62 -4.96
C THR A 121 0.05 -5.61 -3.64
N LEU A 122 -1.05 -4.87 -3.57
CA LEU A 122 -1.87 -4.77 -2.36
C LEU A 122 -2.95 -5.86 -2.30
N PHE A 123 -3.42 -6.31 -3.46
CA PHE A 123 -4.44 -7.36 -3.57
C PHE A 123 -4.41 -7.96 -4.97
N LYS A 124 -4.53 -9.28 -5.10
CA LYS A 124 -4.66 -9.96 -6.39
C LYS A 124 -5.61 -11.13 -6.21
N PHE A 125 -6.48 -11.44 -7.17
CA PHE A 125 -7.36 -12.60 -7.02
C PHE A 125 -6.54 -13.90 -7.11
N ASP A 126 -6.38 -14.57 -5.97
CA ASP A 126 -5.69 -15.85 -5.79
C ASP A 126 -6.26 -16.59 -4.57
N GLU A 127 -5.66 -17.73 -4.20
CA GLU A 127 -6.10 -18.55 -3.06
C GLU A 127 -5.96 -17.85 -1.69
N ASN A 128 -5.16 -16.79 -1.60
CA ASN A 128 -4.88 -16.03 -0.40
C ASN A 128 -5.69 -14.74 -0.32
N HIS A 129 -6.49 -14.41 -1.34
CA HIS A 129 -7.16 -13.13 -1.44
C HIS A 129 -8.61 -13.26 -1.86
N VAL A 130 -9.52 -12.81 -1.00
CA VAL A 130 -10.96 -12.93 -1.21
C VAL A 130 -11.63 -11.56 -1.13
N LEU A 131 -12.32 -11.17 -2.20
CA LEU A 131 -13.08 -9.94 -2.26
C LEU A 131 -14.54 -10.21 -1.89
N LYS A 132 -15.02 -9.59 -0.81
CA LYS A 132 -16.41 -9.63 -0.38
C LYS A 132 -17.04 -8.25 -0.37
N ARG A 133 -18.36 -8.18 -0.27
CA ARG A 133 -19.10 -6.90 -0.27
C ARG A 133 -20.07 -6.80 0.90
N HIS A 134 -20.12 -5.63 1.52
CA HIS A 134 -21.17 -5.24 2.46
C HIS A 134 -21.71 -3.85 2.11
N LYS A 135 -22.98 -3.76 1.69
CA LYS A 135 -23.62 -2.51 1.24
C LYS A 135 -22.81 -1.81 0.14
N ASN A 136 -22.24 -0.64 0.42
CA ASN A 136 -21.41 0.16 -0.47
C ASN A 136 -19.89 -0.03 -0.22
N ALA A 137 -19.52 -0.88 0.72
CA ALA A 137 -18.14 -1.20 1.04
C ALA A 137 -17.72 -2.54 0.44
N TRP A 138 -16.48 -2.58 -0.02
CA TRP A 138 -15.77 -3.77 -0.45
C TRP A 138 -14.80 -4.17 0.66
N ILE A 139 -14.80 -5.43 1.05
CA ILE A 139 -13.92 -5.97 2.08
C ILE A 139 -12.91 -6.87 1.38
N LEU A 140 -11.66 -6.46 1.42
CA LEU A 140 -10.52 -7.20 0.91
C LEU A 140 -10.02 -8.06 2.07
N ASN A 141 -10.09 -9.38 1.88
CA ASN A 141 -9.61 -10.36 2.84
C ASN A 141 -8.29 -10.91 2.31
N SER A 142 -7.21 -10.73 3.08
CA SER A 142 -5.89 -11.24 2.75
C SER A 142 -5.47 -12.27 3.78
N ARG A 143 -5.15 -13.49 3.34
CA ARG A 143 -4.69 -14.58 4.18
C ARG A 143 -3.31 -14.24 4.73
N GLN A 144 -3.12 -14.49 6.02
CA GLN A 144 -1.88 -14.46 6.77
C GLN A 144 -1.72 -15.82 7.47
N GLU A 145 -0.56 -16.08 8.06
CA GLU A 145 -0.30 -17.33 8.81
C GLU A 145 -1.38 -17.57 9.88
N GLU A 146 -1.67 -16.56 10.70
CA GLU A 146 -2.56 -16.65 11.87
C GLU A 146 -4.04 -16.32 11.58
N GLY A 147 -4.40 -15.99 10.34
CA GLY A 147 -5.79 -15.66 9.99
C GLY A 147 -5.96 -14.78 8.77
N TRP A 148 -7.02 -13.97 8.76
CA TRP A 148 -7.40 -13.09 7.65
C TRP A 148 -7.28 -11.64 8.06
N LEU A 149 -6.41 -10.89 7.38
CA LEU A 149 -6.32 -9.44 7.48
C LEU A 149 -7.43 -8.81 6.63
N LEU A 150 -8.07 -7.77 7.17
CA LEU A 150 -9.17 -7.09 6.50
C LEU A 150 -8.81 -5.66 6.13
N THR A 151 -9.15 -5.28 4.91
CA THR A 151 -9.17 -3.90 4.46
C THR A 151 -10.55 -3.54 3.94
N LYS A 152 -11.04 -2.34 4.27
CA LYS A 152 -12.32 -1.81 3.79
C LYS A 152 -12.07 -0.75 2.71
N LEU A 153 -12.70 -0.93 1.56
CA LEU A 153 -12.62 -0.03 0.42
C LEU A 153 -14.00 0.58 0.13
N VAL A 154 -14.10 1.91 0.11
CA VAL A 154 -15.34 2.64 -0.20
C VAL A 154 -15.04 3.70 -1.26
N LYS A 155 -15.78 3.70 -2.37
CA LYS A 155 -15.71 4.76 -3.37
C LYS A 155 -16.96 5.65 -3.29
N LYS A 156 -16.75 6.95 -3.16
CA LYS A 156 -17.79 7.98 -3.24
C LYS A 156 -17.36 9.04 -4.24
N ASN A 157 -18.10 9.17 -5.34
CA ASN A 157 -17.76 10.07 -6.46
C ASN A 157 -16.34 9.77 -7.00
N LYS A 158 -15.48 10.79 -7.00
CA LYS A 158 -14.08 10.72 -7.41
C LYS A 158 -13.13 10.43 -6.23
N GLN A 159 -13.64 10.04 -5.06
CA GLN A 159 -12.82 9.71 -3.90
C GLN A 159 -12.94 8.23 -3.56
N LEU A 160 -11.79 7.61 -3.32
CA LEU A 160 -11.65 6.25 -2.84
C LEU A 160 -11.04 6.30 -1.44
N THR A 161 -11.72 5.69 -0.48
CA THR A 161 -11.29 5.58 0.90
C THR A 161 -10.84 4.15 1.15
N TRP A 162 -9.60 4.00 1.58
CA TRP A 162 -8.97 2.74 1.95
C TRP A 162 -8.80 2.74 3.46
N SER A 163 -9.39 1.77 4.15
CA SER A 163 -9.45 1.78 5.61
C SER A 163 -8.96 0.47 6.20
N TYR A 164 -8.20 0.58 7.28
CA TYR A 164 -7.66 -0.51 8.08
C TYR A 164 -8.28 -0.49 9.48
N ILE A 165 -8.18 -1.61 10.17
CA ILE A 165 -8.57 -1.71 11.58
C ILE A 165 -7.42 -1.15 12.42
N ASP A 166 -7.72 -0.13 13.20
CA ASP A 166 -6.78 0.48 14.14
C ASP A 166 -6.73 -0.33 15.45
N SER A 167 -5.57 -0.35 16.10
CA SER A 167 -5.39 -0.89 17.45
C SER A 167 -6.42 -0.37 18.47
N ALA A 168 -6.89 0.87 18.33
CA ALA A 168 -7.92 1.48 19.17
C ALA A 168 -9.29 0.77 19.07
N GLU A 169 -9.48 -0.07 18.05
CA GLU A 169 -10.73 -0.80 17.79
C GLU A 169 -10.76 -2.20 18.41
N ILE A 170 -9.63 -2.67 18.96
CA ILE A 170 -9.50 -4.00 19.60
C ILE A 170 -10.56 -4.19 20.69
N ASN A 171 -10.77 -3.20 21.56
CA ASN A 171 -11.75 -3.31 22.65
C ASN A 171 -13.20 -3.39 22.14
N GLN A 172 -13.50 -2.78 20.99
CA GLN A 172 -14.79 -2.89 20.35
C GLN A 172 -14.97 -4.29 19.74
N LEU A 173 -13.94 -4.81 19.08
CA LEU A 173 -13.93 -6.15 18.53
C LEU A 173 -14.08 -7.22 19.61
N LYS A 174 -13.40 -7.09 20.76
CA LYS A 174 -13.55 -8.00 21.91
C LYS A 174 -15.00 -8.11 22.38
N LYS A 175 -15.71 -6.98 22.47
CA LYS A 175 -17.12 -6.94 22.88
C LYS A 175 -18.06 -7.58 21.86
N LEU A 176 -17.70 -7.51 20.58
CA LEU A 176 -18.51 -8.03 19.47
C LEU A 176 -18.11 -9.45 19.05
N SER A 177 -16.94 -9.96 19.41
CA SER A 177 -16.50 -11.30 18.99
C SER A 177 -17.20 -12.40 19.77
N ASP A 178 -17.34 -13.57 19.15
CA ASP A 178 -17.81 -14.79 19.81
C ASP A 178 -16.67 -15.44 20.60
N THR A 179 -15.46 -15.44 20.02
CA THR A 179 -14.22 -15.85 20.69
C THR A 179 -13.05 -15.00 20.19
N TYR A 180 -12.02 -14.80 21.00
CA TYR A 180 -10.80 -14.09 20.60
C TYR A 180 -9.55 -14.64 21.29
N SER A 181 -8.38 -14.35 20.70
CA SER A 181 -7.06 -14.58 21.29
C SER A 181 -6.39 -13.24 21.59
N ASP A 182 -5.82 -13.12 22.79
CA ASP A 182 -5.15 -11.90 23.27
C ASP A 182 -3.63 -11.87 23.00
N SER A 183 -3.14 -12.83 22.22
CA SER A 183 -1.78 -12.80 21.66
C SER A 183 -1.73 -11.91 20.42
N VAL A 184 -0.55 -11.37 20.09
CA VAL A 184 -0.35 -10.63 18.84
C VAL A 184 0.05 -11.61 17.72
N PRO A 185 -0.63 -11.60 16.56
CA PRO A 185 -1.77 -10.75 16.20
C PRO A 185 -3.06 -11.17 16.93
N PHE A 186 -3.85 -10.19 17.38
CA PHE A 186 -5.17 -10.39 17.98
C PHE A 186 -6.08 -11.08 16.99
N GLN A 187 -6.53 -12.27 17.34
CA GLN A 187 -7.37 -13.09 16.46
C GLN A 187 -8.81 -13.06 16.94
N PHE A 188 -9.75 -12.79 16.04
CA PHE A 188 -11.18 -12.73 16.35
C PHE A 188 -11.98 -13.72 15.52
N LYS A 189 -12.92 -14.41 16.19
CA LYS A 189 -14.04 -15.09 15.55
C LYS A 189 -15.29 -14.26 15.80
N ILE A 190 -15.95 -13.82 14.74
CA ILE A 190 -17.10 -12.93 14.83
C ILE A 190 -18.18 -13.40 13.87
N SER A 191 -19.41 -13.51 14.37
CA SER A 191 -20.56 -13.83 13.54
C SER A 191 -20.88 -12.72 12.50
N PRO A 192 -21.50 -13.09 11.36
CA PRO A 192 -21.83 -12.14 10.31
C PRO A 192 -22.66 -10.93 10.77
N SER A 193 -23.58 -11.10 11.72
CA SER A 193 -24.40 -9.99 12.25
C SER A 193 -23.55 -8.98 13.03
N LYS A 194 -22.70 -9.47 13.94
CA LYS A 194 -21.83 -8.64 14.77
C LYS A 194 -20.71 -7.96 13.96
N PHE A 195 -20.21 -8.61 12.90
CA PHE A 195 -19.28 -7.95 11.97
C PHE A 195 -19.95 -6.79 11.20
N LYS A 196 -21.21 -6.97 10.78
CA LYS A 196 -22.00 -5.88 10.17
C LYS A 196 -22.25 -4.74 11.15
N GLU A 197 -22.44 -5.05 12.43
CA GLU A 197 -22.52 -4.06 13.51
C GLU A 197 -21.20 -3.31 13.68
N PHE A 198 -20.05 -4.00 13.67
CA PHE A 198 -18.72 -3.39 13.71
C PHE A 198 -18.53 -2.37 12.57
N ILE A 199 -18.87 -2.75 11.32
CA ILE A 199 -18.81 -1.82 10.19
C ILE A 199 -19.75 -0.63 10.38
N SER A 200 -20.98 -0.88 10.83
CA SER A 200 -22.01 0.15 10.99
C SER A 200 -21.72 1.11 12.15
N SER A 201 -20.93 0.69 13.13
CA SER A 201 -20.44 1.49 14.25
C SER A 201 -19.11 2.20 13.95
N HIS A 202 -18.87 2.53 12.68
CA HIS A 202 -17.69 3.24 12.19
C HIS A 202 -16.37 2.51 12.43
N GLY A 203 -16.38 1.18 12.35
CA GLY A 203 -15.17 0.37 12.32
C GLY A 203 -14.28 0.70 11.11
N PHE A 204 -13.01 0.29 11.17
CA PHE A 204 -11.92 0.64 10.26
C PHE A 204 -11.59 2.14 10.28
N LYS A 205 -10.95 2.58 11.37
CA LYS A 205 -10.69 3.99 11.66
C LYS A 205 -9.38 4.53 11.10
N ASP A 206 -8.40 3.68 10.80
CA ASP A 206 -7.22 4.13 10.09
C ASP A 206 -7.53 4.25 8.59
N ILE A 207 -7.31 5.42 8.01
CA ILE A 207 -7.83 5.77 6.70
C ILE A 207 -6.74 6.41 5.84
N ASP A 208 -6.59 5.89 4.63
CA ASP A 208 -5.98 6.58 3.50
C ASP A 208 -7.06 6.98 2.48
N THR A 209 -6.82 8.12 1.83
CA THR A 209 -7.75 8.66 0.82
C THR A 209 -7.03 8.87 -0.50
N PHE A 210 -7.68 8.44 -1.57
CA PHE A 210 -7.21 8.57 -2.94
C PHE A 210 -8.22 9.31 -3.80
N GLN A 211 -7.72 10.10 -4.74
CA GLN A 211 -8.49 10.91 -5.67
C GLN A 211 -8.42 10.28 -7.07
N PHE A 212 -9.58 9.96 -7.64
CA PHE A 212 -9.69 9.42 -8.99
C PHE A 212 -9.09 10.39 -10.02
N LYS A 213 -8.22 9.86 -10.86
CA LYS A 213 -7.47 10.60 -11.89
C LYS A 213 -7.97 10.25 -13.28
N ALA A 214 -7.96 8.97 -13.62
CA ALA A 214 -8.28 8.52 -14.97
C ALA A 214 -8.99 7.15 -14.94
N PRO A 215 -9.90 6.88 -15.89
CA PRO A 215 -10.39 5.53 -16.10
C PRO A 215 -9.24 4.64 -16.58
N MET A 216 -9.39 3.33 -16.44
CA MET A 216 -8.44 2.40 -17.05
C MET A 216 -8.49 2.54 -18.56
N HIS A 217 -7.41 3.05 -19.16
CA HIS A 217 -7.16 2.82 -20.58
C HIS A 217 -6.68 1.38 -20.72
N LYS A 218 -7.23 0.64 -21.70
CA LYS A 218 -6.64 -0.63 -22.14
C LYS A 218 -5.22 -0.32 -22.63
N ALA A 219 -4.20 -0.50 -21.80
CA ALA A 219 -2.84 -0.18 -22.20
C ALA A 219 -1.82 -1.05 -21.46
N PHE A 220 -1.20 -1.93 -22.27
CA PHE A 220 0.08 -2.63 -22.08
C PHE A 220 0.19 -3.65 -20.94
N LEU A 221 -0.42 -4.82 -21.16
CA LEU A 221 0.34 -6.06 -20.98
C LEU A 221 1.49 -6.01 -22.01
N LYS A 222 2.71 -5.79 -21.55
CA LYS A 222 3.94 -6.14 -22.28
C LYS A 222 4.57 -7.31 -21.55
#